data_AF-A0A2V9NII6-F1
#
_entry.id   AF-A0A2V9NII6-F1
#
_cell.length_a   1.000
_cell.length_b   1.000
_cell.length_c   1.000
_cell.angle_alpha   90.00
_cell.angle_beta   90.00
_cell.angle_gamma   90.00
#
_symmetry.space_group_name_H-M   'P 1'
#
loop_
_entity.id
_entity.type
_entity.pdbx_description
1 polymer ?
#
loop_
_entity_poly.entity_id
_entity_poly.type
_entity_poly.pdbx_seq_one_letter_code
_entity_poly.pdbx_strand_id
1 'polypeptide(L)'
;MLGDQELLIERVQTGVRMEKRLLKVLKAFAEYHDMTLGDLLEGIVLHAFDGKTAFSTASLERIQELKRFYDLKLDSSASHRLKEIKAKAAAKRVGAKH
;
A
#
# COMPACT_ATOMS: atom_id res chain seq x y z
N MET A 1 16.09 -12.05 -3.07
CA MET A 1 16.55 -10.93 -2.22
C MET A 1 16.49 -9.66 -3.06
N LEU A 2 15.50 -8.80 -2.83
CA LEU A 2 15.55 -7.43 -3.35
C LEU A 2 16.65 -6.73 -2.54
N GLY A 3 17.85 -6.64 -3.13
CA GLY A 3 18.96 -5.87 -2.58
C GLY A 3 18.55 -4.41 -2.40
N ASP A 4 19.42 -3.63 -1.77
CA ASP A 4 19.29 -2.23 -1.28
C ASP A 4 18.85 -1.15 -2.31
N GLN A 5 18.19 -1.52 -3.40
CA GLN A 5 17.38 -0.63 -4.21
C GLN A 5 16.37 0.06 -3.30
N GLU A 6 16.54 1.37 -3.15
CA GLU A 6 15.59 2.24 -2.47
C GLU A 6 14.18 1.86 -2.93
N LEU A 7 13.34 1.38 -2.00
CA LEU A 7 11.94 1.06 -2.27
C LEU A 7 11.18 2.38 -2.42
N LEU A 8 11.39 3.00 -3.58
CA LEU A 8 10.80 4.26 -3.98
C LEU A 8 9.30 4.08 -4.15
N ILE A 9 8.55 4.90 -3.44
CA ILE A 9 7.09 4.84 -3.42
C ILE A 9 6.46 6.22 -3.56
N GLU A 10 5.24 6.23 -4.08
CA GLU A 10 4.34 7.36 -4.00
C GLU A 10 3.40 7.14 -2.81
N ARG A 11 3.25 8.15 -1.94
CA ARG A 11 2.22 8.12 -0.90
C ARG A 11 1.06 9.03 -1.27
N VAL A 12 -0.14 8.64 -0.84
CA VAL A 12 -1.37 9.42 -1.00
C VAL A 12 -1.83 9.89 0.37
N GLN A 13 -2.29 11.14 0.45
CA GLN A 13 -2.93 11.65 1.64
C GLN A 13 -4.34 11.08 1.76
N THR A 14 -4.63 10.43 2.88
CA THR A 14 -5.99 10.07 3.32
C THR A 14 -6.17 10.57 4.76
N GLY A 15 -6.95 9.88 5.61
CA GLY A 15 -6.87 10.07 7.06
C GLY A 15 -5.45 9.79 7.58
N VAL A 16 -4.73 8.85 6.95
CA VAL A 16 -3.30 8.59 7.18
C VAL A 16 -2.53 8.53 5.85
N ARG A 17 -1.26 8.92 5.86
CA ARG A 17 -0.46 8.99 4.63
C ARG A 17 0.15 7.63 4.29
N MET A 18 -0.37 6.99 3.25
CA MET A 18 -0.08 5.59 2.92
C MET A 18 0.52 5.41 1.53
N GLU A 19 1.22 4.30 1.32
CA GLU A 19 1.69 3.93 -0.03
C GLU A 19 0.49 3.71 -0.97
N LYS A 20 0.59 4.27 -2.18
CA LYS A 20 -0.51 4.37 -3.13
C LYS A 20 -1.04 3.01 -3.57
N ARG A 21 -0.17 2.06 -3.91
CA ARG A 21 -0.59 0.74 -4.43
C ARG A 21 -1.16 -0.15 -3.33
N LEU A 22 -0.58 -0.12 -2.13
CA LEU A 22 -1.09 -0.77 -0.93
C LEU A 22 -2.49 -0.25 -0.60
N LEU A 23 -2.70 1.06 -0.66
CA LEU A 23 -4.04 1.64 -0.46
C LEU A 23 -5.05 1.12 -1.51
N LYS A 24 -4.64 0.97 -2.78
CA LYS A 24 -5.51 0.39 -3.82
C LYS A 24 -5.85 -1.07 -3.55
N VAL A 25 -4.87 -1.88 -3.15
CA VAL A 25 -5.08 -3.28 -2.77
C VAL A 25 -6.06 -3.38 -1.60
N LEU A 26 -5.85 -2.57 -0.54
CA LEU A 26 -6.72 -2.58 0.63
C LEU A 26 -8.15 -2.16 0.30
N LYS A 27 -8.32 -1.09 -0.50
CA LYS A 27 -9.67 -0.65 -0.94
C LYS A 27 -10.38 -1.70 -1.79
N ALA A 28 -9.69 -2.30 -2.75
CA ALA A 28 -10.28 -3.34 -3.60
C ALA A 28 -10.64 -4.60 -2.81
N PHE A 29 -9.81 -4.97 -1.82
CA PHE A 29 -10.08 -6.10 -0.95
C PHE A 29 -11.26 -5.84 0.00
N ALA A 30 -11.37 -4.62 0.55
CA ALA A 30 -12.52 -4.21 1.35
C ALA A 30 -13.82 -4.27 0.54
N GLU A 31 -13.81 -3.74 -0.68
CA GLU A 31 -14.95 -3.79 -1.60
C GLU A 31 -15.35 -5.23 -1.95
N TYR A 32 -14.38 -6.12 -2.18
CA TYR A 32 -14.64 -7.54 -2.47
C TYR A 32 -15.40 -8.27 -1.34
N HIS A 33 -15.30 -7.76 -0.11
CA HIS A 33 -15.96 -8.32 1.07
C HIS A 33 -17.11 -7.44 1.58
N ASP A 34 -17.59 -6.48 0.79
CA ASP A 34 -18.66 -5.55 1.17
C ASP A 34 -18.42 -4.87 2.53
N MET A 35 -17.16 -4.53 2.83
CA MET A 35 -16.76 -3.90 4.10
C MET A 35 -16.08 -2.55 3.86
N THR A 36 -16.08 -1.71 4.90
CA THR A 36 -15.36 -0.43 4.80
C THR A 36 -13.85 -0.64 4.89
N LEU A 37 -13.08 0.33 4.39
CA LEU A 37 -11.62 0.34 4.60
C LEU A 37 -11.27 0.42 6.10
N GLY A 38 -12.12 1.07 6.91
CA GLY A 38 -11.95 1.16 8.36
C GLY A 38 -12.04 -0.20 9.03
N ASP A 39 -13.13 -0.93 8.78
CA ASP A 39 -13.36 -2.27 9.35
C ASP A 39 -12.24 -3.24 8.98
N LEU A 40 -11.77 -3.19 7.72
CA LEU A 40 -10.64 -3.99 7.27
C LEU A 40 -9.37 -3.66 8.07
N LEU A 41 -9.04 -2.38 8.23
CA LEU A 41 -7.84 -1.95 8.95
C LEU A 41 -7.91 -2.29 10.44
N GLU A 42 -9.05 -2.05 11.08
CA GLU A 42 -9.28 -2.41 12.47
C GLU A 42 -9.14 -3.93 12.68
N GLY A 43 -9.75 -4.74 11.82
CA GLY A 43 -9.62 -6.19 11.85
C GLY A 43 -8.17 -6.68 11.74
N ILE A 44 -7.39 -6.10 10.81
CA ILE A 44 -5.96 -6.43 10.66
C ILE A 44 -5.19 -6.08 11.94
N VAL A 45 -5.41 -4.88 12.50
CA VAL A 45 -4.70 -4.39 13.69
C VAL A 45 -5.04 -5.24 14.92
N LEU A 46 -6.31 -5.57 15.14
CA LEU A 46 -6.74 -6.41 16.25
C LEU A 46 -6.10 -7.81 16.20
N HIS A 47 -6.06 -8.45 15.02
CA HIS A 47 -5.36 -9.73 14.86
C HIS A 47 -3.85 -9.59 15.13
N ALA A 48 -3.22 -8.50 14.69
CA ALA A 48 -1.80 -8.25 14.94
C ALA A 48 -1.50 -8.04 16.44
N PHE A 49 -2.36 -7.32 17.17
CA PHE A 49 -2.25 -7.16 18.62
C PHE A 49 -2.39 -8.49 19.36
N ASP A 50 -3.26 -9.37 18.88
CA ASP A 50 -3.44 -10.73 19.39
C ASP A 50 -2.33 -11.72 18.98
N GLY A 51 -1.40 -11.31 18.09
CA GLY A 51 -0.39 -12.20 17.52
C GLY A 51 -0.94 -13.27 16.57
N LYS A 52 -2.14 -13.06 16.01
CA LYS A 52 -2.85 -13.96 15.09
C LYS A 52 -2.71 -13.51 13.62
N THR A 53 -3.01 -14.43 12.71
CA THR A 53 -3.09 -14.15 11.27
C THR A 53 -4.41 -13.48 10.92
N ALA A 54 -4.38 -12.31 10.28
CA ALA A 54 -5.59 -11.55 9.91
C ALA A 54 -6.36 -12.12 8.71
N PHE A 55 -5.72 -12.98 7.90
CA PHE A 55 -6.27 -13.44 6.63
C PHE A 55 -6.22 -14.96 6.53
N SER A 56 -7.31 -15.54 6.01
CA SER A 56 -7.35 -16.94 5.60
C SER A 56 -6.51 -17.19 4.34
N THR A 57 -6.25 -18.46 4.01
CA THR A 57 -5.58 -18.84 2.75
C THR A 57 -6.29 -18.26 1.52
N ALA A 58 -7.63 -18.37 1.46
CA ALA A 58 -8.41 -17.83 0.34
C ALA A 58 -8.33 -16.29 0.25
N SER A 59 -8.34 -15.61 1.41
CA SER A 59 -8.13 -14.16 1.47
C SER A 59 -6.74 -13.78 0.97
N LEU A 60 -5.70 -14.54 1.35
CA LEU A 60 -4.33 -14.31 0.90
C LEU A 60 -4.19 -14.51 -0.62
N GLU A 61 -4.83 -15.52 -1.20
CA GLU A 61 -4.86 -15.75 -2.65
C GLU A 61 -5.45 -14.54 -3.39
N ARG A 62 -6.60 -14.04 -2.94
CA ARG A 62 -7.22 -12.83 -3.49
C ARG A 62 -6.32 -11.61 -3.35
N ILE A 63 -5.66 -11.44 -2.20
CA ILE A 63 -4.70 -10.36 -1.99
C ILE A 63 -3.53 -10.47 -2.98
N GLN A 64 -3.00 -11.68 -3.25
CA GLN A 64 -1.93 -11.85 -4.24
C GLN A 64 -2.36 -11.48 -5.66
N GLU A 65 -3.60 -11.77 -6.04
CA GLU A 65 -4.15 -11.33 -7.33
C GLU A 65 -4.23 -9.80 -7.42
N LEU A 66 -4.77 -9.16 -6.39
CA LEU A 66 -4.85 -7.70 -6.31
C LEU A 66 -3.45 -7.05 -6.33
N LYS A 67 -2.48 -7.65 -5.64
CA LYS A 67 -1.07 -7.21 -5.69
C LYS A 67 -0.52 -7.25 -7.11
N ARG A 68 -0.78 -8.33 -7.86
CA ARG A 68 -0.38 -8.42 -9.27
C ARG A 68 -1.07 -7.36 -10.12
N PHE A 69 -2.38 -7.18 -9.94
CA PHE A 69 -3.17 -6.18 -10.68
C PHE A 69 -2.67 -4.75 -10.48
N TYR A 70 -2.30 -4.38 -9.24
CA TYR A 70 -1.79 -3.04 -8.91
C TYR A 70 -0.27 -2.90 -8.95
N ASP A 71 0.46 -3.92 -9.43
CA ASP A 71 1.92 -3.98 -9.44
C ASP A 71 2.56 -3.68 -8.05
N LEU A 72 1.96 -4.22 -6.98
CA LEU A 72 2.47 -4.09 -5.61
C LEU A 72 3.46 -5.23 -5.30
N LYS A 73 4.76 -4.93 -5.40
CA LYS A 73 5.85 -5.88 -5.13
C LYS A 73 6.34 -5.88 -3.67
N LEU A 74 5.72 -5.09 -2.80
CA LEU A 74 6.12 -4.99 -1.40
C LEU A 74 5.70 -6.23 -0.61
N ASP A 75 6.53 -6.59 0.36
CA ASP A 75 6.27 -7.59 1.40
C ASP A 75 6.62 -7.01 2.79
N SER A 76 6.48 -7.80 3.85
CA SER A 76 6.76 -7.35 5.21
C SER A 76 8.22 -6.92 5.43
N SER A 77 9.16 -7.44 4.64
CA SER A 77 10.57 -7.02 4.73
C SER A 77 10.73 -5.57 4.31
N ALA A 78 9.84 -5.02 3.48
CA ALA A 78 9.87 -3.61 3.07
C ALA A 78 9.51 -2.63 4.20
N SER A 79 8.96 -3.13 5.32
CA SER A 79 8.59 -2.29 6.45
C SER A 79 9.76 -1.42 6.91
N HIS A 80 9.48 -0.16 7.24
CA HIS A 80 10.46 0.87 7.65
C HIS A 80 11.57 1.23 6.64
N ARG A 81 11.65 0.55 5.48
CA ARG A 81 12.65 0.81 4.43
C ARG A 81 12.11 1.62 3.25
N LEU A 82 10.81 1.92 3.24
CA LEU A 82 10.16 2.66 2.16
C LEU A 82 10.63 4.11 2.12
N LYS A 83 11.19 4.53 0.98
CA LYS A 83 11.59 5.92 0.73
C LYS A 83 10.57 6.57 -0.19
N GLU A 84 10.04 7.70 0.25
CA GLU A 84 9.11 8.44 -0.59
C GLU A 84 9.86 9.17 -1.70
N ILE A 85 9.36 9.04 -2.94
CA ILE A 85 9.86 9.82 -4.07
C ILE A 85 9.60 11.28 -3.74
N LYS A 86 10.65 12.02 -3.37
CA LYS A 86 10.55 13.48 -3.23
C LYS A 86 10.08 14.02 -4.57
N ALA A 87 8.92 14.66 -4.59
CA ALA A 87 8.42 15.38 -5.76
C ALA A 87 9.38 16.56 -6.05
N LYS A 88 10.50 16.30 -6.75
CA LYS A 88 11.32 17.35 -7.33
C LYS A 88 10.71 17.74 -8.68
N ALA A 89 10.16 18.96 -8.72
CA ALA A 89 10.14 19.82 -9.91
C ALA A 89 9.20 19.49 -11.09
N ALA A 90 8.00 18.95 -10.86
CA ALA A 90 6.93 19.09 -11.87
C ALA A 90 6.46 20.56 -12.02
N ALA A 91 6.65 21.40 -10.99
CA ALA A 91 6.27 22.81 -10.99
C ALA A 91 7.29 23.76 -11.64
N LYS A 92 8.50 23.32 -12.04
CA LYS A 92 9.52 24.22 -12.64
C LYS A 92 9.53 24.23 -14.17
N ARG A 93 8.68 23.44 -14.85
CA ARG A 93 8.65 23.35 -16.33
C ARG A 93 7.54 24.14 -17.02
N VAL A 94 6.63 24.78 -16.29
CA VAL A 94 5.52 25.55 -16.89
C VAL A 94 5.73 27.08 -16.83
N GLY A 95 6.71 27.57 -16.05
CA GLY A 95 6.93 29.01 -15.86
C GLY A 95 8.09 29.63 -16.66
N ALA A 96 8.69 28.91 -17.60
CA ALA A 96 9.79 29.44 -18.40
C ALA A 96 9.60 29.06 -19.87
N LYS A 97 8.73 29.80 -20.57
CA LYS A 97 8.88 30.15 -22.00
C LYS A 97 7.72 31.06 -22.46
N HIS A 98 8.14 32.28 -22.83
CA HIS A 98 7.50 33.34 -23.61
C HIS A 98 6.33 34.10 -22.99
#